data_AF-A0A2N7XBN3-F1
#
_entry.id   AF-A0A2N7XBN3-F1
#
_cell.length_a   1.000
_cell.length_b   1.000
_cell.length_c   1.000
_cell.angle_alpha   90.00
_cell.angle_beta   90.00
_cell.angle_gamma   90.00
#
_symmetry.space_group_name_H-M   'P 1'
#
loop_
_entity.id
_entity.type
_entity.pdbx_description
1 polymer ?
#
loop_
_entity_poly.entity_id
_entity_poly.type
_entity_poly.pdbx_seq_one_letter_code
_entity_poly.pdbx_strand_id
1 'polypeptide(L)'
;DYDIVYRIHRSDGELRWLASRGQPFFDAQGRALRIAGVSTDITDQRRAERMRSALVDLSDVFRDTEEPDDISFAAAAIIGRTLDVSRAGYGEV
;
A
#
# COMPACT_ATOMS: atom_id res chain seq x y z
N ASP A 1 19.85 14.03 4.98
CA ASP A 1 19.22 12.73 5.25
C ASP A 1 18.25 12.46 4.12
N TYR A 2 18.12 11.21 3.69
CA TYR A 2 17.24 10.82 2.59
C TYR A 2 16.26 9.78 3.09
N ASP A 3 14.97 9.97 2.80
CA ASP A 3 13.89 9.05 3.14
C ASP A 3 13.06 8.84 1.88
N ILE A 4 12.95 7.60 1.43
CA ILE A 4 12.16 7.24 0.25
C ILE A 4 11.37 5.97 0.50
N VAL A 5 10.18 5.93 -0.11
CA VAL A 5 9.41 4.71 -0.30
C VAL A 5 9.36 4.38 -1.79
N TYR A 6 9.79 3.17 -2.14
CA TYR A 6 9.78 2.69 -3.52
C TYR A 6 9.35 1.23 -3.60
N ARG A 7 9.03 0.79 -4.82
CA ARG A 7 8.65 -0.60 -5.11
C ARG A 7 9.79 -1.33 -5.79
N ILE A 8 9.93 -2.61 -5.48
CA ILE A 8 10.84 -3.53 -6.16
C ILE A 8 10.07 -4.78 -6.62
N HIS A 9 10.52 -5.35 -7.73
CA HIS A 9 10.18 -6.71 -8.12
C HIS A 9 11.27 -7.63 -7.61
N ARG A 10 10.90 -8.63 -6.80
CA ARG A 10 11.82 -9.66 -6.33
C ARG A 10 11.96 -10.76 -7.40
N SER A 11 12.99 -11.58 -7.25
CA SER A 11 13.25 -12.71 -8.15
C SER A 11 12.15 -13.77 -8.15
N ASP A 12 11.33 -13.81 -7.10
CA ASP A 12 10.13 -14.66 -6.99
C ASP A 12 8.89 -14.07 -7.69
N GLY A 13 9.03 -12.88 -8.30
CA GLY A 13 7.95 -12.17 -8.98
C GLY A 13 7.09 -11.31 -8.05
N GLU A 14 7.34 -11.32 -6.74
CA GLU A 14 6.56 -10.49 -5.82
C GLU A 14 6.94 -9.01 -5.89
N LEU A 15 5.91 -8.17 -5.81
CA LEU A 15 6.05 -6.74 -5.63
C LEU A 15 6.16 -6.40 -4.14
N ARG A 16 7.26 -5.77 -3.74
CA ARG A 16 7.49 -5.33 -2.35
C ARG A 16 7.70 -3.83 -2.26
N TRP A 17 7.21 -3.24 -1.17
CA TRP A 17 7.43 -1.83 -0.82
C TRP A 17 8.57 -1.73 0.18
N LEU A 18 9.61 -0.97 -0.15
CA LEU A 18 10.72 -0.69 0.75
C LEU A 18 10.65 0.77 1.20
N ALA A 19 10.79 0.98 2.50
CA ALA A 19 11.11 2.27 3.08
C ALA A 19 12.61 2.30 3.37
N SER A 20 13.32 3.24 2.75
CA SER A 20 14.77 3.37 2.90
C SER A 20 15.13 4.73 3.47
N ARG A 21 15.91 4.72 4.54
CA ARG A 21 16.51 5.92 5.12
C ARG A 21 18.02 5.84 5.04
N GLY A 22 18.68 6.92 4.65
CA GLY A 22 20.14 6.95 4.56
C GLY A 22 20.77 8.33 4.66
N GLN A 23 21.93 8.36 5.29
CA GLN A 23 22.76 9.54 5.48
C GLN A 23 24.09 9.40 4.71
N PRO A 24 24.39 10.32 3.78
CA PRO A 24 25.70 10.40 3.15
C PRO A 24 26.74 10.98 4.12
N PHE A 25 27.95 10.44 4.06
CA PHE A 25 29.14 10.93 4.74
C PHE A 25 30.09 11.53 3.71
N PHE A 26 30.62 12.71 4.00
CA PHE A 26 31.47 13.47 3.09
C PHE A 26 32.89 13.62 3.64
N ASP A 27 33.86 13.77 2.74
CA ASP A 27 35.23 14.17 3.09
C ASP A 27 35.32 15.69 3.34
N ALA A 28 36.52 16.16 3.70
CA ALA A 28 36.79 17.57 3.96
C ALA A 28 36.62 18.47 2.72
N GLN A 29 36.63 17.90 1.51
CA GLN A 29 36.42 18.58 0.25
C GLN A 29 34.95 18.52 -0.21
N GLY A 30 34.05 17.98 0.61
CA GLY A 30 32.61 17.87 0.32
C GLY A 30 32.25 16.72 -0.63
N ARG A 31 33.16 15.78 -0.89
CA ARG A 31 32.89 14.62 -1.76
C ARG A 31 32.28 13.48 -0.95
N ALA A 32 31.25 12.83 -1.48
CA ALA A 32 30.59 11.72 -0.82
C ALA A 32 31.54 10.50 -0.73
N LEU A 33 31.84 10.06 0.49
CA LEU A 33 32.66 8.89 0.76
C LEU A 33 31.84 7.60 0.81
N ARG A 34 30.66 7.66 1.45
CA ARG A 34 29.75 6.54 1.62
C ARG A 34 28.36 7.00 2.02
N ILE A 35 27.37 6.12 1.92
CA ILE A 35 26.04 6.30 2.48
C ILE A 35 25.83 5.19 3.49
N ALA A 36 25.43 5.53 4.73
CA ALA A 36 24.91 4.54 5.67
C ALA A 36 23.39 4.65 5.67
N GLY A 37 22.70 3.52 5.57
CA GLY A 37 21.26 3.49 5.55
C GLY A 37 20.69 2.12 5.85
N VAL A 38 19.39 2.10 6.08
CA VAL A 38 18.59 0.89 6.32
C VAL A 38 17.39 0.90 5.37
N SER A 39 17.06 -0.29 4.86
CA SER A 39 15.86 -0.52 4.06
C SER A 39 14.98 -1.52 4.78
N THR A 40 13.74 -1.14 5.04
CA THR A 40 12.73 -1.97 5.71
C THR A 40 11.66 -2.36 4.71
N ASP A 41 11.32 -3.65 4.62
CA ASP A 41 10.13 -4.09 3.90
C ASP A 41 8.88 -3.67 4.69
N ILE A 42 8.08 -2.80 4.08
CA ILE A 42 6.84 -2.27 4.64
C ILE A 42 5.60 -2.78 3.87
N THR A 43 5.76 -3.84 3.08
CA THR A 43 4.67 -4.39 2.25
C THR A 43 3.48 -4.81 3.09
N ASP A 44 3.72 -5.58 4.15
CA ASP A 44 2.63 -6.10 4.99
C ASP A 44 2.00 -4.99 5.83
N GLN A 45 2.80 -4.00 6.28
CA GLN A 45 2.27 -2.79 6.91
C GLN A 45 1.32 -2.03 5.97
N ARG A 46 1.70 -1.85 4.70
CA ARG A 46 0.84 -1.19 3.71
C ARG A 46 -0.41 -1.99 3.37
N ARG A 47 -0.31 -3.33 3.31
CA ARG A 47 -1.48 -4.21 3.12
C ARG A 47 -2.46 -4.10 4.29
N ALA A 48 -1.95 -4.13 5.52
CA ALA A 48 -2.76 -3.97 6.72
C ALA A 48 -3.45 -2.59 6.76
N GLU A 49 -2.74 -1.52 6.41
CA GLU A 49 -3.31 -0.17 6.35
C GLU A 49 -4.42 -0.06 5.31
N ARG A 50 -4.22 -0.62 4.11
CA ARG A 50 -5.26 -0.67 3.07
C ARG A 50 -6.49 -1.45 3.52
N MET A 51 -6.29 -2.60 4.16
CA MET A 51 -7.39 -3.41 4.67
C MET A 51 -8.17 -2.66 5.77
N ARG A 52 -7.47 -1.96 6.67
CA ARG A 52 -8.10 -1.13 7.69
C ARG A 52 -8.92 0.00 7.08
N SER A 53 -8.36 0.71 6.10
CA SER A 53 -9.07 1.77 5.36
C SER A 53 -10.32 1.22 4.67
N ALA A 54 -10.23 0.05 4.04
CA ALA A 54 -11.35 -0.60 3.36
C ALA A 54 -12.51 -0.91 4.32
N LEU A 55 -12.21 -1.32 5.55
CA LEU A 55 -13.23 -1.57 6.58
C LEU A 55 -13.94 -0.30 7.04
N VAL A 56 -13.20 0.82 7.12
CA VAL A 56 -13.79 2.14 7.41
C VAL A 56 -14.70 2.56 6.27
N ASP A 57 -14.20 2.54 5.03
CA ASP A 57 -14.97 2.90 3.83
C ASP A 57 -16.27 2.09 3.72
N LEU A 58 -16.18 0.77 3.98
CA LEU A 58 -17.34 -0.11 3.94
C LEU A 58 -18.34 0.22 5.05
N SER A 59 -17.86 0.54 6.26
CA SER A 59 -18.73 0.96 7.37
C SER A 59 -19.48 2.26 7.07
N ASP A 60 -18.85 3.18 6.34
CA ASP A 60 -19.46 4.47 5.98
C ASP A 60 -20.52 4.26 4.88
N VAL A 61 -20.21 3.46 3.86
CA VAL A 61 -21.19 3.06 2.82
C VAL A 61 -22.43 2.42 3.42
N PHE A 62 -22.27 1.49 4.37
CA PHE A 62 -23.42 0.84 5.01
C PHE A 62 -24.29 1.79 5.84
N ARG A 63 -23.78 2.94 6.27
CA ARG A 63 -24.58 3.94 7.01
C ARG A 63 -25.38 4.84 6.09
N ASP A 64 -24.85 5.13 4.90
CA ASP A 64 -25.41 6.13 3.99
C ASP A 64 -26.28 5.53 2.88
N THR A 65 -26.30 4.20 2.74
CA THR A 65 -27.05 3.48 1.71
C THR A 65 -28.04 2.49 2.33
N GLU A 66 -29.32 2.63 1.99
CA GLU A 66 -30.38 1.70 2.42
C GLU A 66 -30.72 0.62 1.37
N GLU A 67 -30.34 0.83 0.11
CA GLU A 67 -30.67 -0.08 -1.00
C GLU A 67 -29.63 -1.22 -1.14
N PRO A 68 -30.04 -2.50 -1.07
CA PRO A 68 -29.12 -3.65 -1.08
C PRO A 68 -28.21 -3.74 -2.32
N ASP A 69 -28.68 -3.30 -3.48
CA ASP A 69 -27.93 -3.37 -4.74
C ASP A 69 -26.76 -2.37 -4.75
N ASP A 70 -27.00 -1.16 -4.23
CA ASP A 70 -25.97 -0.11 -4.10
C ASP A 70 -24.87 -0.50 -3.11
N ILE A 71 -25.27 -1.18 -2.02
CA ILE A 71 -24.34 -1.74 -1.02
C ILE A 71 -23.41 -2.77 -1.67
N SER A 72 -23.98 -3.71 -2.44
CA SER A 72 -23.23 -4.79 -3.08
C SER A 72 -22.23 -4.26 -4.11
N PHE A 73 -22.66 -3.26 -4.89
CA PHE A 73 -21.79 -2.58 -5.85
C PHE A 73 -20.65 -1.84 -5.17
N ALA A 74 -20.95 -1.04 -4.13
CA ALA A 74 -19.94 -0.28 -3.40
C ALA A 74 -18.93 -1.18 -2.68
N ALA A 75 -19.39 -2.28 -2.08
CA ALA A 75 -18.54 -3.29 -1.46
C ALA A 75 -17.58 -3.92 -2.48
N ALA A 76 -18.09 -4.33 -3.66
CA ALA A 76 -17.27 -4.88 -4.73
C ALA A 76 -16.21 -3.86 -5.21
N ALA A 77 -16.57 -2.59 -5.34
CA ALA A 77 -15.65 -1.53 -5.73
C ALA A 77 -14.53 -1.31 -4.69
N ILE A 78 -14.85 -1.33 -3.39
CA ILE A 78 -13.87 -1.19 -2.30
C ILE A 78 -12.91 -2.38 -2.29
N ILE A 79 -13.42 -3.61 -2.41
CA ILE A 79 -12.61 -4.82 -2.46
C ILE A 79 -11.65 -4.79 -3.66
N GLY A 80 -12.15 -4.41 -4.83
CA GLY A 80 -11.35 -4.30 -6.05
C GLY A 80 -10.13 -3.40 -5.88
N ARG A 81 -10.33 -2.19 -5.32
CA ARG A 81 -9.23 -1.24 -5.04
C ARG A 81 -8.28 -1.76 -3.96
N THR A 82 -8.81 -2.39 -2.92
CA THR A 82 -8.03 -2.85 -1.75
C THR A 82 -7.09 -3.99 -2.12
N LEU A 83 -7.58 -4.93 -2.94
CA LEU A 83 -6.82 -6.10 -3.39
C LEU A 83 -5.97 -5.83 -4.64
N ASP A 84 -6.07 -4.63 -5.22
CA ASP A 84 -5.37 -4.24 -6.45
C ASP A 84 -5.71 -5.18 -7.63
N VAL A 85 -6.99 -5.55 -7.75
CA VAL A 85 -7.50 -6.42 -8.81
C VAL A 85 -8.30 -5.62 -9.84
N SER A 86 -8.21 -6.01 -11.11
CA SER A 86 -8.91 -5.30 -12.18
C SER A 86 -10.43 -5.46 -12.13
N ARG A 87 -10.94 -6.50 -11.46
CA ARG A 87 -12.37 -6.83 -11.40
C ARG A 87 -12.70 -7.50 -10.07
N ALA A 88 -13.79 -7.07 -9.46
CA ALA A 88 -14.44 -7.68 -8.31
C ALA A 88 -15.96 -7.58 -8.53
N GLY A 89 -16.72 -8.59 -8.10
CA GLY A 89 -18.17 -8.64 -8.29
C GLY A 89 -18.83 -9.47 -7.19
N TYR A 90 -20.13 -9.25 -7.02
CA TYR A 90 -21.00 -10.01 -6.13
C TYR A 90 -22.03 -10.78 -6.97
N GLY A 91 -22.37 -12.00 -6.55
CA GLY A 91 -23.40 -12.80 -7.19
C GLY A 91 -24.02 -13.77 -6.19
N GLU A 92 -25.34 -13.89 -6.22
CA GLU A 92 -26.08 -14.94 -5.50
C GLU A 92 -26.14 -16.20 -6.37
N VAL A 93 -26.10 -17.37 -5.74
CA VAL A 93 -26.19 -18.70 -6.38
C VAL A 93 -27.46 -19.39 -5.92
#